data_AF-A0A7L9SB69-F1
#
_entry.id   AF-A0A7L9SB69-F1
#
_cell.length_a   1.000
_cell.length_b   1.000
_cell.length_c   1.000
_cell.angle_alpha   90.00
_cell.angle_beta   90.00
_cell.angle_gamma   90.00
#
_symmetry.space_group_name_H-M   'P 1'
#
loop_
_entity.id
_entity.type
_entity.pdbx_description
1 polymer ?
#
loop_
_entity_poly.entity_id
_entity_poly.type
_entity_poly.pdbx_seq_one_letter_code
_entity_poly.pdbx_strand_id
1 'polypeptide(L)' 'MNRKKKVKQTLKAKMKKANAKLHKSNKPKYISKAERAKMALASEQVVNEDQT' A
#
# COMPACT_ATOMS: atom_id res chain seq x y z
N MET A 1 -7.51 -23.99 26.53
CA MET A 1 -8.15 -22.74 26.05
C MET A 1 -9.63 -22.99 25.81
N ASN A 2 -10.51 -22.40 26.61
CA ASN A 2 -11.95 -22.62 26.46
C ASN A 2 -12.44 -22.17 25.08
N ARG A 3 -13.47 -22.84 24.55
CA ARG A 3 -14.04 -22.57 23.21
C ARG A 3 -14.29 -21.09 22.96
N LYS A 4 -14.83 -20.37 23.95
CA LYS A 4 -15.04 -18.91 23.90
C LYS A 4 -13.74 -18.11 23.65
N LYS A 5 -12.66 -18.45 24.35
CA LYS A 5 -11.34 -17.79 24.19
C LYS A 5 -10.73 -18.10 22.83
N LYS A 6 -10.91 -19.33 22.31
CA LYS A 6 -10.44 -19.74 20.99
C LYS A 6 -11.07 -18.92 19.87
N VAL A 7 -12.40 -18.81 19.88
CA VAL A 7 -13.15 -18.01 18.89
C VAL A 7 -12.68 -16.54 18.90
N LYS A 8 -12.56 -15.95 20.09
CA LYS A 8 -12.09 -14.56 20.24
C LYS A 8 -10.68 -14.35 19.68
N GLN A 9 -9.78 -15.30 19.92
CA GLN A 9 -8.42 -15.25 19.40
C GLN A 9 -8.40 -15.34 17.86
N THR A 10 -9.16 -16.28 17.28
CA THR A 10 -9.26 -16.45 15.83
C THR A 10 -9.81 -15.20 15.14
N LEU A 11 -10.86 -14.59 15.68
CA LEU A 11 -11.44 -13.36 15.14
C LEU A 11 -10.44 -12.19 15.18
N LYS A 12 -9.75 -12.02 16.32
CA LYS A 12 -8.69 -10.98 16.45
C LYS A 12 -7.55 -11.20 15.47
N ALA A 13 -7.12 -12.44 15.26
CA ALA A 13 -6.06 -12.75 14.30
C ALA A 13 -6.47 -12.43 12.85
N LYS A 14 -7.72 -12.76 12.46
CA LYS A 14 -8.26 -12.41 11.14
C LYS A 14 -8.34 -10.90 10.95
N MET A 15 -8.83 -10.16 11.94
CA MET A 15 -8.90 -8.70 11.90
C MET A 15 -7.51 -8.07 11.74
N LYS A 16 -6.52 -8.52 12.53
CA LYS A 16 -5.13 -8.04 12.42
C LYS A 16 -4.54 -8.30 11.03
N LYS A 17 -4.81 -9.47 10.44
CA LYS A 17 -4.35 -9.81 9.09
C LYS A 17 -5.00 -8.92 8.02
N ALA A 18 -6.28 -8.59 8.16
CA ALA A 18 -6.96 -7.66 7.27
C ALA A 18 -6.40 -6.24 7.37
N ASN A 19 -6.23 -5.73 8.60
CA ASN A 19 -5.69 -4.38 8.83
C ASN A 19 -4.24 -4.26 8.33
N ALA A 20 -3.39 -5.26 8.57
CA ALA A 20 -2.02 -5.29 8.08
C ALA A 20 -1.91 -5.18 6.54
N LYS A 21 -2.90 -5.70 5.80
CA LYS A 21 -2.96 -5.56 4.34
C LYS A 21 -3.41 -4.16 3.89
N LEU A 22 -4.26 -3.50 4.68
CA LEU A 22 -4.78 -2.17 4.37
C LEU A 22 -3.79 -1.05 4.76
N HIS A 23 -2.89 -1.31 5.70
CA HIS A 23 -1.84 -0.37 6.10
C HIS A 23 -0.80 -0.19 4.99
N LYS A 24 -1.04 0.78 4.12
CA LYS A 24 -0.02 1.39 3.28
C LYS A 24 0.83 2.34 4.13
N SER A 25 2.16 2.24 4.02
CA SER A 25 3.05 3.19 4.68
C SER A 25 2.91 4.56 4.00
N ASN A 26 2.68 5.62 4.77
CA ASN A 26 2.66 7.01 4.26
C ASN A 26 4.03 7.49 3.76
N LYS A 27 5.09 6.70 3.94
CA LYS A 27 6.42 7.02 3.43
C LYS A 27 6.48 6.70 1.94
N PRO A 28 6.97 7.62 1.09
CA PRO A 28 7.24 7.30 -0.30
C PRO A 28 8.26 6.18 -0.33
N LYS A 29 8.01 5.17 -1.17
CA LYS A 29 9.00 4.12 -1.42
C LYS A 29 10.29 4.78 -1.92
N TYR A 30 11.45 4.35 -1.43
CA TYR A 30 12.70 4.83 -2.01
C TYR A 30 12.80 4.29 -3.44
N ILE A 31 13.02 5.19 -4.38
CA ILE A 31 13.09 4.92 -5.82
C ILE A 31 14.47 5.39 -6.26
N SER A 32 15.16 4.57 -7.07
CA SER A 32 16.49 4.89 -7.56
C SER A 32 16.48 6.15 -8.45
N LYS A 33 17.64 6.79 -8.64
CA LYS A 33 17.74 7.99 -9.50
C LYS A 33 17.21 7.72 -10.92
N ALA A 34 17.51 6.55 -11.48
CA ALA A 34 17.05 6.15 -12.81
C ALA A 34 15.52 5.98 -12.87
N GLU A 35 14.91 5.36 -11.87
CA GLU A 35 13.45 5.18 -11.83
C GLU A 35 12.72 6.49 -11.56
N ARG A 36 13.29 7.41 -10.77
CA ARG A 36 12.71 8.74 -10.56
C ARG A 36 12.69 9.57 -11.85
N ALA A 37 13.75 9.49 -12.66
CA ALA A 37 13.80 10.14 -13.97
C ALA A 37 12.77 9.56 -14.94
N LYS A 38 12.60 8.24 -14.96
CA LYS A 38 11.56 7.56 -15.78
C LYS A 38 10.14 7.98 -15.38
N MET A 39 9.85 8.09 -14.09
CA MET A 39 8.54 8.53 -13.63
C MET A 39 8.28 10.01 -13.91
N ALA A 40 9.30 10.88 -13.83
CA ALA A 40 9.17 12.29 -14.18
C ALA A 40 8.83 12.48 -15.67
N LEU A 41 9.56 11.80 -16.56
CA LEU A 41 9.26 11.78 -18.00
C LEU A 41 7.85 11.25 -18.30
N ALA A 42 7.44 10.17 -17.63
CA ALA A 42 6.09 9.63 -17.79
C ALA A 42 5.01 10.61 -17.29
N SER A 43 5.25 11.33 -16.19
CA SER A 43 4.30 12.35 -15.71
C SER A 43 4.24 13.58 -16.61
N GLU A 44 5.36 14.00 -17.20
CA GLU A 44 5.41 15.12 -18.16
C GLU A 44 4.69 14.78 -19.46
N GLN A 45 4.79 13.53 -19.93
CA GLN A 45 4.06 13.05 -21.11
C GLN A 45 2.54 13.06 -20.91
N VAL A 46 2.06 12.61 -19.74
CA VAL A 46 0.61 12.58 -19.44
C VAL A 46 0.03 13.99 -19.34
N VAL A 47 0.74 14.94 -18.74
CA VAL A 47 0.26 16.32 -18.59
C VAL A 47 0.15 17.05 -19.93
N ASN A 48 0.99 16.69 -20.92
CA ASN A 48 0.94 17.31 -22.24
C ASN A 48 -0.23 16.81 -23.10
N GLU A 49 -0.68 15.56 -22.93
CA GLU A 49 -1.85 15.03 -23.67
C GLU A 49 -3.18 15.54 -23.11
N ASP A 50 -3.26 15.85 -21.82
CA ASP A 50 -4.46 16.46 -21.21
C ASP A 50 -4.64 17.96 -21.55
N GLN A 51 -3.65 18.59 -22.21
CA GLN A 51 -3.70 20.01 -22.61
C GLN A 51 -3.97 20.25 -24.10
N THR A 52 -4.20 19.19 -24.89
CA THR A 52 -4.61 19.25 -26.31
C THR A 52 -6.04 18.77 -26.49
#